data_AF-A0A239I6R2-F1
#
_entry.id   AF-A0A239I6R2-F1
#
_cell.length_a   1.000
_cell.length_b   1.000
_cell.length_c   1.000
_cell.angle_alpha   90.00
_cell.angle_beta   90.00
_cell.angle_gamma   90.00
#
_symmetry.space_group_name_H-M   'P 1'
#
loop_
_entity.id
_entity.type
_entity.pdbx_description
1 polymer ?
#
loop_
_entity_poly.entity_id
_entity_poly.type
_entity_poly.pdbx_seq_one_letter_code
_entity_poly.pdbx_strand_id
1 'polypeptide(L)'
;YHEQVRAMIATGALRDAGMVYFDARLSHTYPTVEVRVADVCLDASGTALLATLVRALVETAARAWRAGEPPSTHSVALLRLATWRAAREGVDGRLIHPVSMEPAPAEAVVRALFDHVRDALEDNGDLIPAQDALAGLLKTGNGARVQRELFRRTGSLREVAAACVRRTRA
;
A
#
# COMPACT_ATOMS: atom_id res chain seq x y z
N TYR A 1 11.51 -12.92 -13.29
CA TYR A 1 11.85 -11.51 -13.02
C TYR A 1 12.95 -10.97 -13.94
N HIS A 2 14.20 -11.43 -13.84
CA HIS A 2 15.32 -10.84 -14.60
C HIS A 2 15.15 -10.89 -16.12
N GLU A 3 14.56 -11.96 -16.64
CA GLU A 3 14.23 -12.07 -18.06
C GLU A 3 13.24 -10.99 -18.51
N GLN A 4 12.15 -10.78 -17.76
CA GLN A 4 11.18 -9.72 -18.01
C GLN A 4 11.83 -8.34 -18.02
N VAL A 5 12.70 -8.05 -17.04
CA VAL A 5 13.43 -6.77 -16.98
C VAL A 5 14.33 -6.59 -18.20
N ARG A 6 15.09 -7.62 -18.60
CA ARG A 6 15.91 -7.58 -19.83
C ARG A 6 15.06 -7.36 -21.08
N ALA A 7 13.92 -8.05 -21.20
CA ALA A 7 13.02 -7.89 -22.32
C ALA A 7 12.46 -6.46 -22.40
N MET A 8 12.07 -5.87 -21.27
CA MET A 8 11.58 -4.48 -21.21
C MET A 8 12.66 -3.47 -21.63
N ILE A 9 13.90 -3.66 -21.17
CA ILE A 9 15.03 -2.80 -21.59
C ILE A 9 15.31 -2.96 -23.09
N ALA A 10 15.27 -4.19 -23.60
CA ALA A 10 15.52 -4.48 -25.02
C ALA A 10 14.51 -3.80 -25.97
N THR A 11 13.35 -3.35 -25.49
CA THR A 11 12.40 -2.55 -26.28
C THR A 11 12.92 -1.14 -26.62
N GLY A 12 13.96 -0.66 -25.93
CA GLY A 12 14.45 0.71 -26.05
C GLY A 12 13.61 1.76 -25.32
N ALA A 13 12.45 1.39 -24.75
CA ALA A 13 11.61 2.31 -24.00
C ALA A 13 12.19 2.65 -22.61
N LEU A 14 13.04 1.78 -22.06
CA LEU A 14 13.73 1.99 -20.79
C LEU A 14 15.23 2.06 -21.02
N ARG A 15 15.89 3.07 -20.44
CA ARG A 15 17.35 3.23 -20.55
C ARG A 15 18.11 2.15 -19.80
N ASP A 16 17.66 1.81 -18.60
CA ASP A 16 18.30 0.83 -17.73
C ASP A 16 17.28 0.23 -16.73
N ALA A 17 17.74 -0.71 -15.91
CA ALA A 17 16.92 -1.39 -14.90
C ALA A 17 16.41 -0.44 -13.80
N GLY A 18 17.07 0.71 -13.59
CA GLY A 18 16.64 1.75 -12.67
C GLY A 18 15.33 2.43 -13.10
N MET A 19 15.04 2.45 -14.41
CA MET A 19 13.78 2.96 -14.98
C MET A 19 12.64 1.93 -14.99
N VAL A 20 12.81 0.77 -14.36
CA VAL A 20 11.72 -0.20 -14.20
C VAL A 20 10.83 0.23 -13.02
N TYR A 21 9.70 0.85 -13.35
CA TYR A 21 8.70 1.34 -12.39
C TYR A 21 7.64 0.27 -12.07
N PHE A 22 8.07 -0.82 -11.45
CA PHE A 22 7.14 -1.78 -10.85
C PHE A 22 6.66 -1.32 -9.48
N ASP A 23 5.42 -1.69 -9.14
CA ASP A 23 4.82 -1.50 -7.83
C ASP A 23 5.62 -2.16 -6.70
N ALA A 24 6.24 -3.30 -6.99
CA ALA A 24 7.25 -3.95 -6.15
C ALA A 24 8.40 -4.48 -7.01
N ARG A 25 9.64 -4.37 -6.51
CA ARG A 25 10.84 -4.79 -7.26
C ARG A 25 11.91 -5.39 -6.35
N LEU A 26 12.82 -6.16 -6.93
CA LEU A 26 14.05 -6.56 -6.25
C LEU A 26 15.01 -5.36 -6.21
N SER A 27 15.60 -5.08 -5.05
CA SER A 27 16.65 -4.09 -4.93
C SER A 27 17.91 -4.54 -5.70
N HIS A 28 18.63 -3.60 -6.30
CA HIS A 28 19.91 -3.89 -6.96
C HIS A 28 21.06 -4.06 -5.99
N THR A 29 20.98 -3.40 -4.84
CA THR A 29 22.09 -3.30 -3.87
C THR A 29 21.85 -4.19 -2.66
N TYR A 30 20.60 -4.27 -2.20
CA TYR A 30 20.26 -4.97 -0.97
C TYR A 30 19.47 -6.25 -1.27
N PRO A 31 19.56 -7.28 -0.42
CA PRO A 31 18.76 -8.50 -0.58
C PRO A 31 17.32 -8.27 -0.10
N THR A 32 16.64 -7.29 -0.68
CA THR A 32 15.32 -6.83 -0.25
C THR A 32 14.34 -6.73 -1.42
N VAL A 33 13.05 -6.81 -1.09
CA VAL A 33 11.94 -6.42 -1.97
C VAL A 33 11.54 -5.00 -1.61
N GLU A 34 11.53 -4.11 -2.59
CA GLU A 34 11.13 -2.71 -2.44
C GLU A 34 9.68 -2.55 -2.90
N VAL A 35 8.76 -2.27 -1.98
CA VAL A 35 7.35 -1.94 -2.28
C VAL A 35 7.20 -0.43 -2.41
N ARG A 36 6.69 0.04 -3.54
CA ARG A 36 6.78 1.45 -3.99
C ARG A 36 5.44 2.06 -4.40
N VAL A 37 4.34 1.52 -3.89
CA VAL A 37 2.98 1.93 -4.25
C VAL A 37 2.45 3.13 -3.46
N ALA A 38 3.13 3.53 -2.39
CA ALA A 38 2.59 4.49 -1.43
C ALA A 38 3.18 5.90 -1.57
N ASP A 39 2.32 6.89 -1.38
CA ASP A 39 2.71 8.28 -1.12
C ASP A 39 3.20 8.46 0.33
N VAL A 40 3.83 9.60 0.59
CA VAL A 40 4.20 10.01 1.96
C VAL A 40 2.93 10.25 2.78
N CYS A 41 2.81 9.55 3.93
CA CYS A 41 1.67 9.73 4.83
C CYS A 41 1.70 11.10 5.54
N LEU A 42 0.54 11.57 5.99
CA LEU A 42 0.42 12.87 6.66
C LEU A 42 1.08 12.88 8.05
N ASP A 43 1.16 11.72 8.71
CA ASP A 43 1.79 11.53 10.01
C ASP A 43 2.52 10.18 10.07
N ALA A 44 3.42 10.05 11.05
CA ALA A 44 4.29 8.90 11.21
C ALA A 44 3.55 7.60 11.54
N SER A 45 2.37 7.67 12.18
CA SER A 45 1.59 6.49 12.53
C SER A 45 1.05 5.78 11.29
N GLY A 46 0.61 6.55 10.28
CA GLY A 46 0.24 6.00 8.97
C GLY A 46 1.42 5.33 8.27
N THR A 47 2.62 5.92 8.33
CA THR A 47 3.83 5.33 7.76
C THR A 47 4.23 4.04 8.48
N ALA A 48 4.18 4.02 9.82
CA ALA A 48 4.48 2.84 10.62
C ALA A 48 3.49 1.70 10.32
N LEU A 49 2.18 1.99 10.29
CA LEU A 49 1.16 1.01 9.93
C LEU A 49 1.41 0.41 8.54
N LEU A 50 1.69 1.26 7.54
CA LEU A 50 1.98 0.80 6.19
C LEU A 50 3.22 -0.11 6.15
N ALA A 51 4.31 0.30 6.80
CA ALA A 51 5.55 -0.50 6.86
C ALA A 51 5.32 -1.85 7.55
N THR A 52 4.55 -1.87 8.65
CA THR A 52 4.18 -3.09 9.37
C THR A 52 3.33 -4.02 8.50
N LEU A 53 2.31 -3.51 7.83
CA LEU A 53 1.47 -4.31 6.93
C LEU A 53 2.26 -4.84 5.72
N VAL A 54 3.16 -4.04 5.14
CA VAL A 54 4.03 -4.48 4.04
C VAL A 54 4.96 -5.60 4.49
N ARG A 55 5.60 -5.47 5.66
CA ARG A 55 6.46 -6.52 6.21
C ARG A 55 5.67 -7.80 6.46
N ALA A 56 4.48 -7.70 7.06
CA ALA A 56 3.61 -8.85 7.31
C ALA A 56 3.17 -9.52 6.00
N LEU A 57 2.81 -8.75 4.97
CA LEU A 57 2.48 -9.26 3.64
C LEU A 57 3.66 -10.02 3.00
N VAL A 58 4.88 -9.49 3.10
CA VAL A 58 6.09 -10.14 2.58
C VAL A 58 6.36 -11.46 3.30
N GLU A 59 6.24 -11.50 4.63
CA GLU A 59 6.43 -12.73 5.40
C GLU A 59 5.34 -13.77 5.09
N THR A 60 4.07 -13.37 5.01
CA THR A 60 2.97 -14.24 4.59
C THR A 60 3.23 -14.84 3.20
N ALA A 61 3.63 -14.01 2.22
CA ALA A 61 3.95 -14.47 0.87
C ALA A 61 5.17 -15.42 0.84
N ALA A 62 6.19 -15.15 1.66
CA ALA A 62 7.37 -16.02 1.77
C ALA A 62 7.03 -17.38 2.38
N ARG A 63 6.12 -17.43 3.37
CA ARG A 63 5.60 -18.68 3.94
C ARG A 63 4.82 -19.48 2.91
N ALA A 64 3.89 -18.86 2.20
CA ALA A 64 3.11 -19.52 1.14
C ALA A 64 4.03 -20.13 0.08
N TRP A 65 5.05 -19.38 -0.38
CA TRP A 65 6.05 -19.90 -1.32
C TRP A 65 6.83 -21.10 -0.75
N ARG A 66 7.30 -21.02 0.50
CA ARG A 66 7.99 -22.15 1.16
C ARG A 66 7.09 -23.38 1.31
N ALA A 67 5.79 -23.19 1.47
CA ALA A 67 4.79 -24.24 1.52
C ALA A 67 4.43 -24.82 0.14
N GLY A 68 4.98 -24.27 -0.94
CA GLY A 68 4.70 -24.72 -2.31
C GLY A 68 3.38 -24.19 -2.88
N GLU A 69 2.79 -23.16 -2.27
CA GLU A 69 1.58 -22.53 -2.79
C GLU A 69 1.90 -21.75 -4.08
N PRO A 70 1.12 -21.93 -5.16
CA PRO A 70 1.33 -21.18 -6.39
C PRO A 70 0.96 -19.70 -6.19
N PRO A 71 1.61 -18.78 -6.91
CA PRO A 71 1.21 -17.37 -6.88
C PRO A 71 -0.20 -17.18 -7.46
N SER A 72 -0.85 -16.09 -7.05
CA SER A 72 -2.14 -15.69 -7.63
C SER A 72 -2.07 -15.58 -9.16
N THR A 73 -3.13 -16.03 -9.82
CA THR A 73 -3.28 -16.01 -11.28
C THR A 73 -4.00 -14.77 -11.80
N HIS A 74 -4.30 -13.78 -10.93
CA HIS A 74 -4.93 -12.53 -11.36
C HIS A 74 -4.05 -11.79 -12.37
N SER A 75 -4.67 -11.29 -13.43
CA SER A 75 -3.94 -10.59 -14.49
C SER A 75 -3.43 -9.24 -14.01
N VAL A 76 -2.33 -8.78 -14.59
CA VAL A 76 -1.79 -7.42 -14.37
C VAL A 76 -2.84 -6.35 -14.69
N ALA A 77 -3.74 -6.61 -15.65
CA ALA A 77 -4.81 -5.68 -16.02
C ALA A 77 -5.81 -5.49 -14.85
N LEU A 78 -6.20 -6.59 -14.19
CA LEU A 78 -7.06 -6.52 -13.01
C LEU A 78 -6.37 -5.81 -11.83
N LEU A 79 -5.10 -6.11 -11.59
CA LEU A 79 -4.32 -5.44 -10.54
C LEU A 79 -4.23 -3.92 -10.79
N ARG A 80 -4.02 -3.50 -12.04
CA ARG A 80 -4.03 -2.08 -12.41
C ARG A 80 -5.39 -1.42 -12.16
N LEU A 81 -6.49 -2.11 -12.41
CA LEU A 81 -7.83 -1.61 -12.09
C LEU A 81 -8.05 -1.50 -10.58
N ALA A 82 -7.57 -2.47 -9.79
CA ALA A 82 -7.62 -2.42 -8.33
C ALA A 82 -6.81 -1.24 -7.78
N THR A 83 -5.58 -1.05 -8.26
CA THR A 83 -4.72 0.09 -7.89
C THR A 83 -5.37 1.43 -8.26
N TRP A 84 -5.90 1.55 -9.48
CA TRP A 84 -6.60 2.77 -9.90
C TRP A 84 -7.82 3.06 -9.03
N ARG A 85 -8.62 2.04 -8.73
CA ARG A 85 -9.80 2.17 -7.86
C ARG A 85 -9.40 2.61 -6.45
N ALA A 86 -8.34 2.03 -5.90
CA ALA A 86 -7.81 2.41 -4.59
C ALA A 86 -7.32 3.85 -4.54
N ALA A 87 -6.58 4.29 -5.57
CA ALA A 87 -6.09 5.66 -5.67
C ALA A 87 -7.23 6.69 -5.76
N ARG A 88 -8.33 6.34 -6.43
CA ARG A 88 -9.49 7.22 -6.59
C ARG A 88 -10.38 7.30 -5.35
N GLU A 89 -10.70 6.14 -4.78
CA GLU A 89 -11.75 6.00 -3.76
C GLU A 89 -11.19 6.11 -2.33
N GLY A 90 -9.91 5.77 -2.14
CA GLY A 90 -9.27 5.75 -0.83
C GLY A 90 -9.99 4.82 0.15
N VAL A 91 -9.98 5.21 1.44
CA VAL A 91 -10.59 4.46 2.54
C VAL A 91 -12.09 4.74 2.71
N ASP A 92 -12.66 5.63 1.91
CA ASP A 92 -14.05 6.10 2.03
C ASP A 92 -15.01 5.44 1.03
N GLY A 93 -14.48 4.88 -0.05
CA GLY A 93 -15.30 4.37 -1.15
C GLY A 93 -15.34 2.85 -1.24
N ARG A 94 -15.45 2.35 -2.48
CA ARG A 94 -15.46 0.92 -2.79
C ARG A 94 -14.18 0.52 -3.52
N LEU A 95 -13.52 -0.50 -3.01
CA LEU A 95 -12.28 -1.08 -3.54
C LEU A 95 -12.58 -2.40 -4.27
N ILE A 96 -11.59 -2.93 -4.97
CA ILE A 96 -11.66 -4.29 -5.53
C ILE A 96 -11.11 -5.25 -4.47
N HIS A 97 -11.90 -6.25 -4.08
CA HIS A 97 -11.51 -7.24 -3.09
C HIS A 97 -10.42 -8.18 -3.66
N PRO A 98 -9.30 -8.42 -2.94
CA PRO A 98 -8.12 -9.07 -3.50
C PRO A 98 -8.30 -10.57 -3.81
N VAL A 99 -9.34 -11.21 -3.27
CA VAL A 99 -9.66 -12.63 -3.53
C VAL A 99 -10.70 -12.80 -4.63
N SER A 100 -11.87 -12.16 -4.51
CA SER A 100 -12.96 -12.29 -5.49
C SER A 100 -12.78 -11.42 -6.73
N MET A 101 -11.91 -10.40 -6.69
CA MET A 101 -11.79 -9.35 -7.70
C MET A 101 -13.08 -8.55 -7.94
N GLU A 102 -13.99 -8.53 -6.96
CA GLU A 102 -15.27 -7.81 -7.03
C GLU A 102 -15.26 -6.53 -6.17
N PRO A 103 -16.11 -5.53 -6.50
CA PRO A 103 -16.20 -4.31 -5.71
C PRO A 103 -16.78 -4.51 -4.29
N ALA A 104 -16.03 -4.16 -3.25
CA ALA A 104 -16.45 -4.22 -1.85
C ALA A 104 -16.17 -2.89 -1.11
N PRO A 105 -16.85 -2.61 0.02
CA PRO A 105 -16.52 -1.44 0.85
C PRO A 105 -15.05 -1.44 1.27
N ALA A 106 -14.40 -0.27 1.29
CA ALA A 106 -12.98 -0.16 1.59
C ALA A 106 -12.59 -0.81 2.93
N GLU A 107 -13.41 -0.62 3.96
CA GLU A 107 -13.21 -1.25 5.27
C GLU A 107 -13.15 -2.78 5.18
N ALA A 108 -14.07 -3.41 4.43
CA ALA A 108 -14.08 -4.86 4.26
C ALA A 108 -12.83 -5.35 3.54
N VAL A 109 -12.37 -4.63 2.52
CA VAL A 109 -11.15 -4.97 1.77
C VAL A 109 -9.90 -4.83 2.64
N VAL A 110 -9.80 -3.76 3.44
CA VAL A 110 -8.65 -3.56 4.33
C VAL A 110 -8.65 -4.57 5.48
N ARG A 111 -9.82 -4.95 6.01
CA ARG A 111 -9.94 -6.04 6.99
C ARG A 111 -9.51 -7.38 6.40
N ALA A 112 -9.91 -7.70 5.16
CA ALA A 112 -9.45 -8.91 4.48
C ALA A 112 -7.93 -8.97 4.33
N LEU A 113 -7.28 -7.84 4.02
CA LEU A 113 -5.82 -7.75 4.05
C LEU A 113 -5.26 -7.99 5.46
N PHE A 114 -5.83 -7.35 6.48
CA PHE A 114 -5.36 -7.50 7.86
C PHE A 114 -5.47 -8.95 8.34
N ASP A 115 -6.59 -9.62 8.06
CA ASP A 115 -6.81 -11.02 8.40
C ASP A 115 -5.85 -11.94 7.65
N HIS A 116 -5.57 -11.65 6.37
CA HIS A 116 -4.60 -12.41 5.57
C HIS A 116 -3.17 -12.36 6.15
N VAL A 117 -2.79 -11.27 6.81
CA VAL A 117 -1.44 -11.10 7.38
C VAL A 117 -1.39 -11.26 8.90
N ARG A 118 -2.50 -11.67 9.53
CA ARG A 118 -2.64 -11.76 10.98
C ARG A 118 -1.54 -12.58 11.64
N ASP A 119 -1.28 -13.79 11.17
CA ASP A 119 -0.28 -14.68 11.79
C ASP A 119 1.12 -14.04 11.77
N ALA A 120 1.48 -13.38 10.67
CA ALA A 120 2.75 -12.66 10.57
C ALA A 120 2.81 -11.46 11.54
N LEU A 121 1.68 -10.75 11.75
CA LEU A 121 1.60 -9.69 12.76
C LEU A 121 1.71 -10.22 14.19
N GLU A 122 1.06 -11.34 14.50
CA GLU A 122 1.11 -11.99 15.82
C GLU A 122 2.53 -12.43 16.16
N ASP A 123 3.21 -13.13 15.24
CA ASP A 123 4.57 -13.64 15.44
C ASP A 123 5.61 -12.52 15.67
N ASN A 124 5.38 -11.34 15.10
CA ASN A 124 6.26 -10.18 15.26
C ASN A 124 5.86 -9.27 16.44
N GLY A 125 4.78 -9.59 17.17
CA GLY A 125 4.27 -8.76 18.26
C GLY A 125 3.59 -7.47 17.80
N ASP A 126 3.23 -7.37 16.53
CA ASP A 126 2.67 -6.17 15.89
C ASP A 126 1.14 -6.16 15.82
N LEU A 127 0.47 -7.27 16.14
CA LEU A 127 -0.98 -7.42 15.95
C LEU A 127 -1.76 -6.27 16.59
N ILE A 128 -1.57 -6.05 17.90
CA ILE A 128 -2.34 -5.06 18.65
C ILE A 128 -2.03 -3.63 18.17
N PRO A 129 -0.74 -3.20 18.07
CA PRO A 129 -0.42 -1.89 17.52
C PRO A 129 -0.97 -1.66 16.11
N ALA A 130 -0.90 -2.65 15.22
CA ALA A 130 -1.41 -2.54 13.85
C ALA A 130 -2.95 -2.45 13.84
N GLN A 131 -3.63 -3.21 14.69
CA GLN A 131 -5.08 -3.16 14.83
C GLN A 131 -5.56 -1.79 15.32
N ASP A 132 -4.92 -1.23 16.34
CA ASP A 132 -5.24 0.08 16.89
C ASP A 132 -5.00 1.20 15.88
N ALA A 133 -3.86 1.16 15.18
CA ALA A 133 -3.53 2.13 14.14
C ALA A 133 -4.52 2.05 12.97
N LEU A 134 -4.92 0.85 12.55
CA LEU A 134 -5.92 0.65 11.51
C LEU A 134 -7.31 1.16 11.93
N ALA A 135 -7.74 0.86 13.16
CA ALA A 135 -9.00 1.37 13.70
C ALA A 135 -9.01 2.91 13.75
N GLY A 136 -7.88 3.49 14.17
CA GLY A 136 -7.65 4.94 14.12
C GLY A 136 -7.81 5.50 12.71
N LEU A 137 -7.10 4.92 11.73
CA LEU A 137 -7.15 5.33 10.32
C LEU A 137 -8.56 5.27 9.73
N LEU A 138 -9.33 4.21 10.00
CA LEU A 138 -10.69 4.08 9.49
C LEU A 138 -11.62 5.14 10.12
N LYS A 139 -11.45 5.40 11.42
CA LYS A 139 -12.23 6.38 12.17
C LYS A 139 -11.93 7.83 11.75
N THR A 140 -10.66 8.22 11.70
CA THR A 140 -10.24 9.62 11.48
C THR A 140 -10.02 9.92 10.01
N GLY A 141 -9.65 8.92 9.22
CA GLY A 141 -9.36 9.02 7.79
C GLY A 141 -7.89 9.20 7.49
N ASN A 142 -7.57 9.07 6.21
CA ASN A 142 -6.22 9.25 5.71
C ASN A 142 -5.87 10.73 5.49
N GLY A 143 -4.62 10.99 5.09
CA GLY A 143 -4.14 12.33 4.79
C GLY A 143 -4.98 13.08 3.74
N ALA A 144 -5.53 12.38 2.75
CA ALA A 144 -6.38 13.00 1.73
C ALA A 144 -7.70 13.52 2.32
N ARG A 145 -8.36 12.75 3.20
CA ARG A 145 -9.59 13.18 3.89
C ARG A 145 -9.33 14.46 4.70
N VAL A 146 -8.26 14.45 5.50
CA VAL A 146 -7.86 15.56 6.34
C VAL A 146 -7.54 16.83 5.53
N GLN A 147 -6.80 16.70 4.43
CA GLN A 147 -6.47 17.82 3.56
C GLN A 147 -7.71 18.40 2.87
N ARG A 148 -8.62 17.54 2.40
CA ARG A 148 -9.88 17.97 1.76
C ARG A 148 -10.83 18.66 2.73
N GLU A 149 -10.93 18.18 3.97
CA GLU A 149 -11.69 18.84 5.03
C GLU A 149 -11.15 20.22 5.36
N LEU A 150 -9.83 20.33 5.50
CA LEU A 150 -9.19 21.61 5.77
C LEU A 150 -9.42 22.59 4.63
N PHE A 151 -9.24 22.16 3.37
CA PHE A 151 -9.53 22.99 2.22
C PHE A 151 -11.00 23.43 2.15
N ARG A 152 -11.95 22.52 2.43
CA ARG A 152 -13.38 22.88 2.48
C ARG A 152 -13.69 23.94 3.53
N ARG A 153 -13.00 23.91 4.67
CA ARG A 153 -13.19 24.87 5.76
C ARG A 153 -12.54 26.23 5.47
N THR A 154 -11.38 26.24 4.81
CA THR A 154 -10.55 27.45 4.70
C THR A 154 -10.50 28.07 3.31
N GLY A 155 -10.83 27.31 2.26
CA GLY A 155 -10.66 27.70 0.87
C GLY A 155 -9.20 27.90 0.44
N SER A 156 -8.22 27.54 1.27
CA SER A 156 -6.82 27.95 1.11
C SER A 156 -5.86 26.76 1.08
N LEU A 157 -5.25 26.51 -0.08
CA LEU A 157 -4.18 25.51 -0.22
C LEU A 157 -2.94 25.88 0.60
N ARG A 158 -2.68 27.17 0.81
CA ARG A 158 -1.59 27.65 1.69
C ARG A 158 -1.80 27.16 3.12
N GLU A 159 -3.03 27.24 3.62
CA GLU A 159 -3.35 26.78 4.97
C GLU A 159 -3.29 25.25 5.07
N VAL A 160 -3.69 24.54 4.02
CA VAL A 160 -3.53 23.08 3.92
C VAL A 160 -2.06 22.70 4.06
N ALA A 161 -1.18 23.30 3.25
CA ALA A 161 0.25 23.04 3.31
C ALA A 161 0.84 23.37 4.69
N ALA A 162 0.49 24.54 5.25
CA ALA A 162 0.98 24.95 6.57
C ALA A 162 0.52 23.99 7.68
N ALA A 163 -0.70 23.45 7.61
CA ALA A 163 -1.19 22.46 8.56
C ALA A 163 -0.48 21.11 8.43
N CYS A 164 -0.15 20.68 7.20
CA CYS A 164 0.64 19.46 6.98
C CYS A 164 2.03 19.61 7.59
N VAL A 165 2.70 20.75 7.39
CA VAL A 165 4.02 21.04 8.00
C VAL A 165 3.98 21.04 9.52
N ARG A 166 2.91 21.55 10.14
CA ARG A 166 2.78 21.53 11.60
C ARG A 166 2.62 20.10 12.13
N ARG A 167 1.87 19.25 11.43
CA ARG A 167 1.67 17.85 11.84
C ARG A 167 2.92 16.99 11.73
N THR A 168 3.78 17.26 10.76
CA THR A 168 5.02 16.49 10.60
C THR A 168 6.13 16.89 11.58
N ARG A 169 5.97 17.99 12.33
CA ARG A 169 6.92 18.46 13.35
C ARG A 169 6.54 18.08 14.79
N ALA A 170 5.30 17.64 15.01
CA ALA A 170 4.79 17.26 16.32
C ALA A 170 5.09 15.78 16.59
#